data_AF-A6LNU6-F1
#
_entry.id   AF-A6LNU6-F1
#
_cell.length_a   1.000
_cell.length_b   1.000
_cell.length_c   1.000
_cell.angle_alpha   90.00
_cell.angle_beta   90.00
_cell.angle_gamma   90.00
#
_symmetry.space_group_name_H-M   'P 1'
#
loop_
_entity.id
_entity.type
_entity.pdbx_description
1 polymer ?
#
loop_
_entity_poly.entity_id
_entity_poly.type
_entity_poly.pdbx_seq_one_letter_code
_entity_poly.pdbx_strand_id
1 'polypeptide(L)'
;MKKFFQVILLLFSFLSIANFIPPVDDSYLTSSFAEFRSTGNLPHFHGGIDFSTFSKEGIPIKAIYEGYVVRIELNDPIYGNVIVLQHPNGYRSLYAHLSSFNYIIQSIVDDLIKEFPNEKIVVRFPEDEILFAQGDIIAYSGKTGEAVKPHSHVEIRNHDETILFDPLDFIKINPPDGNIVLKELIINGKKVEYHKDAVYTFSGEFPKIEINSYLKVNSNLLGLKEIKLYIANKLVYHIILDEIPLDIFYKPYIIYTKDSIAAGYIYKSYYRLYPEAVGGPIKVNNFPTLNTNLAFFQVRIETYDPWGRKKEFSFNLKREM
;
A
#
# COMPACT_ATOMS: atom_id res chain seq x y z
N MET A 1 -53.36 -7.95 38.10
CA MET A 1 -52.22 -7.16 37.56
C MET A 1 -51.27 -8.11 36.85
N LYS A 2 -51.29 -8.15 35.51
CA LYS A 2 -50.39 -9.00 34.71
C LYS A 2 -49.01 -8.34 34.64
N LYS A 3 -47.97 -8.95 35.21
CA LYS A 3 -46.58 -8.50 35.06
C LYS A 3 -46.05 -8.99 33.72
N PHE A 4 -45.80 -8.08 32.79
CA PHE A 4 -45.05 -8.34 31.57
C PHE A 4 -43.57 -8.54 31.95
N PHE A 5 -43.01 -9.70 31.62
CA PHE A 5 -41.57 -9.94 31.66
C PHE A 5 -41.01 -9.56 30.28
N GLN A 6 -40.40 -8.38 30.17
CA GLN A 6 -39.61 -8.05 28.99
C GLN A 6 -38.24 -8.70 29.14
N VAL A 7 -38.00 -9.74 28.35
CA VAL A 7 -36.65 -10.30 28.14
C VAL A 7 -35.94 -9.35 27.18
N ILE A 8 -34.98 -8.59 27.71
CA ILE A 8 -34.07 -7.78 26.90
C ILE A 8 -33.01 -8.74 26.34
N LEU A 9 -33.11 -9.07 25.05
CA LEU A 9 -32.09 -9.84 24.34
C LEU A 9 -30.94 -8.88 24.00
N LEU A 10 -29.89 -8.88 24.83
CA LEU A 10 -28.64 -8.18 24.52
C LEU A 10 -27.91 -8.96 23.42
N LEU A 11 -28.15 -8.56 22.17
CA LEU A 11 -27.31 -8.94 21.03
C LEU A 11 -25.94 -8.25 21.19
N PHE A 12 -25.01 -8.94 21.82
CA PHE A 12 -23.59 -8.62 21.68
C PHE A 12 -23.18 -8.98 20.26
N SER A 13 -23.14 -7.99 19.36
CA SER A 13 -22.39 -8.13 18.12
C SER A 13 -20.91 -8.23 18.50
N PHE A 14 -20.41 -9.45 18.63
CA PHE A 14 -18.98 -9.68 18.45
C PHE A 14 -18.67 -9.19 17.04
N LEU A 15 -18.00 -8.04 16.90
CA LEU A 15 -17.26 -7.75 15.68
C LEU A 15 -16.21 -8.85 15.57
N SER A 16 -16.54 -9.92 14.84
CA SER A 16 -15.55 -10.79 14.25
C SER A 16 -14.67 -9.87 13.42
N ILE A 17 -13.44 -9.64 13.87
CA ILE A 17 -12.40 -9.10 12.99
C ILE A 17 -12.24 -10.17 11.92
N ALA A 18 -12.86 -9.95 10.75
CA ALA A 18 -12.73 -10.83 9.60
C ALA A 18 -11.23 -11.01 9.34
N ASN A 19 -10.72 -12.23 9.54
CA ASN A 19 -9.31 -12.52 9.37
C ASN A 19 -9.11 -12.94 7.92
N PHE A 20 -8.59 -12.03 7.10
CA PHE A 20 -8.24 -12.38 5.72
C PHE A 20 -7.01 -13.28 5.73
N ILE A 21 -6.99 -14.30 4.87
CA ILE A 21 -5.86 -15.21 4.72
C ILE A 21 -4.96 -14.79 3.55
N PRO A 22 -3.69 -15.20 3.55
CA PRO A 22 -2.85 -15.04 2.37
C PRO A 22 -3.46 -15.75 1.15
N PRO A 23 -3.38 -15.16 -0.05
CA PRO A 23 -3.95 -15.74 -1.28
C PRO A 23 -3.15 -16.94 -1.81
N VAL A 24 -1.89 -17.10 -1.38
CA VAL A 24 -0.97 -18.14 -1.85
C VAL A 24 -0.33 -18.82 -0.64
N ASP A 25 -0.42 -20.14 -0.59
CA ASP A 25 0.18 -20.95 0.47
C ASP A 25 1.71 -20.81 0.47
N ASP A 26 2.30 -20.77 1.67
CA ASP A 26 3.75 -20.69 1.91
C ASP A 26 4.47 -19.54 1.18
N SER A 27 3.72 -18.53 0.76
CA SER A 27 4.25 -17.36 0.07
C SER A 27 4.87 -16.35 1.03
N TYR A 28 5.66 -15.44 0.47
CA TYR A 28 6.21 -14.30 1.19
C TYR A 28 5.96 -13.00 0.40
N LEU A 29 6.01 -11.88 1.11
CA LEU A 29 5.80 -10.56 0.53
C LEU A 29 6.98 -10.17 -0.37
N THR A 30 6.69 -9.79 -1.61
CA THR A 30 7.68 -9.27 -2.59
C THR A 30 7.59 -7.77 -2.80
N SER A 31 6.44 -7.16 -2.53
CA SER A 31 6.23 -5.71 -2.53
C SER A 31 5.12 -5.34 -1.56
N SER A 32 5.28 -4.20 -0.89
CA SER A 32 4.35 -3.65 0.08
C SER A 32 3.45 -2.56 -0.52
N PHE A 33 2.42 -2.19 0.23
CA PHE A 33 1.44 -1.19 -0.17
C PHE A 33 2.06 0.21 -0.32
N ALA A 34 1.52 0.97 -1.27
CA ALA A 34 1.90 2.34 -1.58
C ALA A 34 3.38 2.58 -1.96
N GLU A 35 4.13 1.53 -2.30
CA GLU A 35 5.45 1.68 -2.90
C GLU A 35 5.39 2.53 -4.17
N PHE A 36 6.43 3.34 -4.42
CA PHE A 36 6.53 4.10 -5.65
C PHE A 36 6.69 3.16 -6.85
N ARG A 37 5.80 3.30 -7.85
CA ARG A 37 5.88 2.62 -9.14
C ARG A 37 6.09 3.63 -10.26
N SER A 38 7.03 3.33 -11.15
CA SER A 38 7.26 4.05 -12.41
C SER A 38 6.99 3.17 -13.63
N THR A 39 6.33 2.04 -13.44
CA THR A 39 5.77 1.22 -14.51
C THR A 39 4.54 1.92 -15.10
N GLY A 40 4.17 1.55 -16.31
CA GLY A 40 3.04 2.12 -17.02
C GLY A 40 3.22 3.55 -17.48
N ASN A 41 2.10 4.15 -17.90
CA ASN A 41 2.10 5.46 -18.55
C ASN A 41 2.39 6.60 -17.57
N LEU A 42 2.12 6.42 -16.27
CA LEU A 42 2.26 7.46 -15.25
C LEU A 42 2.79 6.86 -13.93
N PRO A 43 3.70 7.57 -13.23
CA PRO A 43 4.08 7.21 -11.88
C PRO A 43 2.87 7.14 -10.94
N HIS A 44 2.81 6.10 -10.12
CA HIS A 44 1.67 5.83 -9.23
C HIS A 44 2.11 5.15 -7.94
N PHE A 45 1.19 5.07 -6.99
CA PHE A 45 1.33 4.24 -5.79
C PHE A 45 1.06 2.78 -6.13
N HIS A 46 1.78 1.84 -5.52
CA HIS A 46 1.40 0.43 -5.57
C HIS A 46 0.06 0.23 -4.82
N GLY A 47 -0.98 -0.20 -5.54
CA GLY A 47 -2.36 -0.25 -5.00
C GLY A 47 -2.66 -1.39 -4.03
N GLY A 48 -1.70 -2.29 -3.83
CA GLY A 48 -1.89 -3.48 -3.01
C GLY A 48 -0.58 -4.03 -2.50
N ILE A 49 -0.54 -5.33 -2.29
CA ILE A 49 0.67 -6.06 -1.97
C ILE A 49 0.88 -7.20 -2.95
N ASP A 50 2.15 -7.56 -3.13
CA ASP A 50 2.53 -8.67 -4.01
C ASP A 50 3.04 -9.85 -3.18
N PHE A 51 2.42 -11.02 -3.35
CA PHE A 51 2.89 -12.29 -2.81
C PHE A 51 3.69 -13.05 -3.85
N SER A 52 4.78 -13.69 -3.41
CA SER A 52 5.60 -14.55 -4.24
C SER A 52 4.80 -15.74 -4.77
N THR A 53 4.93 -16.04 -6.06
CA THR A 53 4.47 -17.31 -6.65
C THR A 53 5.67 -18.18 -7.05
N PHE A 54 6.77 -18.05 -6.29
CA PHE A 54 8.02 -18.78 -6.50
C PHE A 54 8.59 -18.64 -7.92
N SER A 55 8.34 -17.49 -8.56
CA SER A 55 8.66 -17.21 -9.97
C SER A 55 8.00 -18.16 -10.98
N LYS A 56 6.80 -18.68 -10.65
CA LYS A 56 6.02 -19.58 -11.51
C LYS A 56 4.64 -18.99 -11.79
N GLU A 57 4.14 -19.23 -13.00
CA GLU A 57 2.74 -19.06 -13.35
C GLU A 57 1.95 -20.34 -13.02
N GLY A 58 0.63 -20.25 -12.96
CA GLY A 58 -0.25 -21.38 -12.65
C GLY A 58 -0.34 -21.74 -11.17
N ILE A 59 0.23 -20.95 -10.24
CA ILE A 59 0.06 -21.19 -8.81
C ILE A 59 -1.38 -20.84 -8.39
N PRO A 60 -2.10 -21.71 -7.68
CA PRO A 60 -3.46 -21.41 -7.24
C PRO A 60 -3.53 -20.15 -6.37
N ILE A 61 -4.49 -19.28 -6.69
CA ILE A 61 -4.85 -18.09 -5.93
C ILE A 61 -6.16 -18.35 -5.20
N LYS A 62 -6.13 -18.19 -3.88
CA LYS A 62 -7.28 -18.38 -3.01
C LYS A 62 -8.04 -17.07 -2.78
N ALA A 63 -9.35 -17.17 -2.59
CA ALA A 63 -10.14 -16.09 -2.01
C ALA A 63 -9.64 -15.81 -0.58
N ILE A 64 -9.11 -14.61 -0.34
CA ILE A 64 -8.61 -14.20 0.99
C ILE A 64 -9.71 -14.14 2.04
N TYR A 65 -10.96 -13.98 1.60
CA TYR A 65 -12.16 -14.02 2.43
C TYR A 65 -13.37 -14.40 1.57
N GLU A 66 -14.44 -14.86 2.21
CA GLU A 66 -15.68 -15.24 1.52
C GLU A 66 -16.32 -14.05 0.80
N GLY A 67 -16.95 -14.28 -0.34
CA GLY A 67 -17.57 -13.22 -1.11
C GLY A 67 -18.14 -13.69 -2.45
N TYR A 68 -18.75 -12.76 -3.18
CA TYR A 68 -19.22 -12.99 -4.53
C TYR A 68 -18.42 -12.20 -5.56
N VAL A 69 -18.33 -12.71 -6.79
CA VAL A 69 -17.65 -12.03 -7.89
C VAL A 69 -18.47 -10.82 -8.31
N VAL A 70 -17.89 -9.62 -8.27
CA VAL A 70 -18.52 -8.39 -8.77
C VAL A 70 -18.19 -8.18 -10.23
N ARG A 71 -16.93 -8.45 -10.60
CA ARG A 71 -16.46 -8.32 -11.98
C ARG A 71 -15.22 -9.14 -12.26
N ILE A 72 -15.04 -9.40 -13.54
CA ILE A 72 -13.76 -9.80 -14.14
C ILE A 72 -13.32 -8.74 -15.14
N GLU A 73 -12.01 -8.55 -15.24
CA GLU A 73 -11.40 -7.75 -16.31
C GLU A 73 -10.41 -8.62 -17.08
N LEU A 74 -10.40 -8.50 -18.40
CA LEU A 74 -9.47 -9.23 -19.27
C LEU A 74 -8.69 -8.23 -20.11
N ASN A 75 -7.41 -8.54 -20.32
CA ASN A 75 -6.49 -7.71 -21.11
C ASN A 75 -6.43 -6.24 -20.63
N ASP A 76 -6.58 -5.98 -19.33
CA ASP A 76 -6.27 -4.65 -18.81
C ASP A 76 -4.78 -4.35 -19.06
N PRO A 77 -4.42 -3.18 -19.61
CA PRO A 77 -3.02 -2.90 -19.93
C PRO A 77 -2.08 -2.98 -18.73
N ILE A 78 -2.55 -2.60 -17.53
CA ILE A 78 -1.75 -2.54 -16.31
C ILE A 78 -1.93 -3.83 -15.51
N TYR A 79 -3.17 -4.15 -15.13
CA TYR A 79 -3.49 -5.27 -14.26
C TYR A 79 -3.57 -6.61 -14.98
N GLY A 80 -3.68 -6.64 -16.30
CA GLY A 80 -3.88 -7.87 -17.06
C GLY A 80 -5.27 -8.46 -16.81
N ASN A 81 -5.30 -9.74 -16.42
CA ASN A 81 -6.53 -10.41 -16.06
C ASN A 81 -6.81 -10.26 -14.56
N VAL A 82 -8.04 -9.92 -14.22
CA VAL A 82 -8.46 -9.53 -12.88
C VAL A 82 -9.75 -10.24 -12.49
N ILE A 83 -9.84 -10.64 -11.22
CA ILE A 83 -11.11 -10.97 -10.56
C ILE A 83 -11.28 -10.08 -9.33
N VAL A 84 -12.50 -9.59 -9.10
CA VAL A 84 -12.82 -8.80 -7.91
C VAL A 84 -13.99 -9.41 -7.15
N LEU A 85 -13.79 -9.58 -5.85
CA LEU A 85 -14.79 -10.11 -4.93
C LEU A 85 -15.33 -9.02 -4.02
N GLN A 86 -16.63 -8.99 -3.81
CA GLN A 86 -17.27 -8.24 -2.73
C GLN A 86 -17.41 -9.14 -1.51
N HIS A 87 -16.98 -8.62 -0.36
CA HIS A 87 -17.05 -9.32 0.91
C HIS A 87 -18.24 -8.81 1.77
N PRO A 88 -18.79 -9.67 2.65
CA PRO A 88 -19.86 -9.29 3.58
C PRO A 88 -19.49 -8.16 4.55
N ASN A 89 -18.19 -7.93 4.79
CA ASN A 89 -17.69 -6.87 5.66
C ASN A 89 -17.61 -5.48 4.98
N GLY A 90 -18.08 -5.35 3.75
CA GLY A 90 -18.13 -4.08 3.01
C GLY A 90 -16.89 -3.74 2.19
N TYR A 91 -15.84 -4.56 2.25
CA TYR A 91 -14.63 -4.38 1.44
C TYR A 91 -14.69 -5.19 0.14
N ARG A 92 -13.91 -4.76 -0.86
CA ARG A 92 -13.62 -5.55 -2.06
C ARG A 92 -12.18 -5.99 -2.06
N SER A 93 -11.93 -7.23 -2.49
CA SER A 93 -10.59 -7.71 -2.83
C SER A 93 -10.43 -7.80 -4.34
N LEU A 94 -9.31 -7.28 -4.85
CA LEU A 94 -8.93 -7.37 -6.26
C LEU A 94 -7.69 -8.26 -6.39
N TYR A 95 -7.71 -9.18 -7.35
CA TYR A 95 -6.58 -10.05 -7.68
C TYR A 95 -6.19 -9.85 -9.14
N ALA A 96 -4.93 -9.54 -9.41
CA ALA A 96 -4.47 -9.16 -10.74
C ALA A 96 -3.34 -10.04 -11.26
N HIS A 97 -2.94 -9.76 -12.52
CA HIS A 97 -1.89 -10.44 -13.27
C HIS A 97 -2.16 -11.92 -13.48
N LEU A 98 -3.43 -12.35 -13.45
CA LEU A 98 -3.82 -13.74 -13.48
C LEU A 98 -3.51 -14.38 -14.83
N SER A 99 -3.09 -15.65 -14.84
CA SER A 99 -2.90 -16.41 -16.09
C SER A 99 -4.22 -16.99 -16.58
N SER A 100 -5.05 -17.45 -15.64
CA SER A 100 -6.32 -18.11 -15.88
C SER A 100 -7.18 -18.04 -14.62
N PHE A 101 -8.46 -18.36 -14.77
CA PHE A 101 -9.43 -18.39 -13.69
C PHE A 101 -9.75 -19.83 -13.29
N ASN A 102 -10.50 -20.01 -12.19
CA ASN A 102 -11.04 -21.33 -11.88
C ASN A 102 -12.06 -21.78 -12.95
N TYR A 103 -12.45 -23.06 -12.91
CA TYR A 103 -13.24 -23.67 -13.98
C TYR A 103 -14.60 -22.99 -14.23
N ILE A 104 -15.22 -22.41 -13.19
CA ILE A 104 -16.51 -21.73 -13.28
C ILE A 104 -16.35 -20.46 -14.13
N ILE A 105 -15.38 -19.62 -13.77
CA ILE A 105 -15.12 -18.36 -14.46
C ILE A 105 -14.44 -18.59 -15.81
N GLN A 106 -13.58 -19.59 -15.93
CA GLN A 106 -12.81 -19.86 -17.14
C GLN A 106 -13.74 -20.16 -18.33
N SER A 107 -14.84 -20.89 -18.13
CA SER A 107 -15.80 -21.14 -19.21
C SER A 107 -16.40 -19.85 -19.77
N ILE A 108 -16.70 -18.88 -18.90
CA ILE A 108 -17.23 -17.57 -19.30
C ILE A 108 -16.15 -16.78 -20.06
N VAL A 109 -14.92 -16.82 -19.55
CA VAL A 109 -13.76 -16.15 -20.16
C VAL A 109 -13.45 -16.71 -21.55
N ASP A 110 -13.53 -18.02 -21.74
CA ASP A 110 -13.29 -18.67 -23.04
C ASP A 110 -14.30 -18.21 -24.10
N ASP A 111 -15.57 -18.09 -23.73
CA ASP A 111 -16.63 -17.57 -24.61
C ASP A 111 -16.39 -16.09 -24.95
N LEU A 112 -16.03 -15.27 -23.96
CA LEU A 112 -15.75 -13.84 -24.15
C LEU A 112 -14.55 -13.60 -25.06
N ILE A 113 -13.46 -14.34 -24.88
CA ILE A 113 -12.25 -14.20 -25.71
C ILE A 113 -12.53 -14.64 -27.15
N LYS A 114 -13.39 -15.64 -27.35
CA LYS A 114 -13.82 -16.09 -28.67
C LYS A 114 -14.66 -15.02 -29.40
N GLU A 115 -15.53 -14.32 -28.68
CA GLU A 115 -16.38 -13.26 -29.24
C GLU A 115 -15.63 -11.94 -29.45
N PHE A 116 -14.76 -11.57 -28.50
CA PHE A 116 -14.03 -10.29 -28.47
C PHE A 116 -12.51 -10.50 -28.37
N PRO A 117 -11.88 -11.10 -29.41
CA PRO A 117 -10.46 -11.42 -29.34
C PRO A 117 -9.59 -10.17 -29.27
N ASN A 118 -8.62 -10.15 -28.34
CA ASN A 118 -7.65 -9.08 -28.10
C ASN A 118 -8.25 -7.74 -27.59
N GLU A 119 -9.54 -7.71 -27.26
CA GLU A 119 -10.15 -6.53 -26.67
C GLU A 119 -9.90 -6.47 -25.16
N LYS A 120 -9.92 -5.25 -24.60
CA LYS A 120 -10.07 -5.06 -23.15
C LYS A 120 -11.54 -5.32 -22.81
N ILE A 121 -11.79 -6.29 -21.93
CA ILE A 121 -13.15 -6.72 -21.58
C ILE A 121 -13.37 -6.49 -20.09
N VAL A 122 -14.53 -5.94 -19.73
CA VAL A 122 -14.99 -5.85 -18.34
C VAL A 122 -16.39 -6.44 -18.26
N VAL A 123 -16.54 -7.52 -17.51
CA VAL A 123 -17.84 -8.16 -17.27
C VAL A 123 -18.20 -8.00 -15.81
N ARG A 124 -19.42 -7.53 -15.55
CA ARG A 124 -19.98 -7.38 -14.20
C ARG A 124 -21.03 -8.46 -13.97
N PHE A 125 -21.06 -8.99 -12.76
CA PHE A 125 -22.01 -10.00 -12.37
C PHE A 125 -23.03 -9.39 -11.39
N PRO A 126 -24.30 -9.81 -11.46
CA PRO A 126 -25.26 -9.68 -10.38
C PRO A 126 -24.69 -10.14 -9.03
N GLU A 127 -25.22 -9.55 -7.96
CA GLU A 127 -24.86 -9.95 -6.60
C GLU A 127 -25.20 -11.41 -6.34
N ASP A 128 -24.35 -12.08 -5.56
CA ASP A 128 -24.51 -13.47 -5.12
C ASP A 128 -24.64 -14.54 -6.23
N GLU A 129 -24.32 -14.22 -7.50
CA GLU A 129 -24.40 -15.19 -8.60
C GLU A 129 -23.26 -16.21 -8.58
N ILE A 130 -22.03 -15.75 -8.32
CA ILE A 130 -20.83 -16.61 -8.23
C ILE A 130 -20.17 -16.37 -6.89
N LEU A 131 -20.28 -17.36 -6.00
CA LEU A 131 -19.84 -17.30 -4.62
C LEU A 131 -18.56 -18.11 -4.41
N PHE A 132 -17.66 -17.59 -3.58
CA PHE A 132 -16.48 -18.30 -3.09
C PHE A 132 -16.42 -18.21 -1.57
N ALA A 133 -16.15 -19.35 -0.93
CA ALA A 133 -15.77 -19.37 0.47
C ALA A 133 -14.31 -18.91 0.62
N GLN A 134 -13.95 -18.46 1.83
CA GLN A 134 -12.55 -18.20 2.15
C GLN A 134 -11.70 -19.46 1.89
N GLY A 135 -10.61 -19.31 1.13
CA GLY A 135 -9.71 -20.41 0.80
C GLY A 135 -10.03 -21.14 -0.51
N ASP A 136 -11.18 -20.89 -1.13
CA ASP A 136 -11.50 -21.44 -2.45
C ASP A 136 -10.54 -20.91 -3.51
N ILE A 137 -10.17 -21.77 -4.47
CA ILE A 137 -9.35 -21.38 -5.61
C ILE A 137 -10.22 -20.56 -6.56
N ILE A 138 -9.84 -19.30 -6.77
CA ILE A 138 -10.57 -18.38 -7.64
C ILE A 138 -9.88 -18.19 -8.99
N ALA A 139 -8.56 -18.31 -9.01
CA ALA A 139 -7.74 -18.09 -10.19
C ALA A 139 -6.36 -18.73 -10.03
N TYR A 140 -5.52 -18.51 -11.04
CA TYR A 140 -4.13 -18.94 -11.04
C TYR A 140 -3.21 -17.76 -11.36
N SER A 141 -2.09 -17.69 -10.65
CA SER A 141 -1.12 -16.61 -10.78
C SER A 141 -0.54 -16.57 -12.20
N GLY A 142 -0.35 -15.39 -12.75
CA GLY A 142 0.30 -15.24 -14.04
C GLY A 142 1.27 -14.07 -14.07
N LYS A 143 1.50 -13.59 -15.28
CA LYS A 143 2.27 -12.39 -15.58
C LYS A 143 1.56 -11.52 -16.63
N THR A 144 0.23 -11.49 -16.60
CA THR A 144 -0.55 -10.66 -17.54
C THR A 144 -0.48 -9.17 -17.15
N GLY A 145 -0.67 -8.27 -18.13
CA GLY A 145 -0.49 -6.83 -17.93
C GLY A 145 0.98 -6.44 -17.81
N GLU A 146 1.31 -5.52 -16.89
CA GLU A 146 2.67 -5.00 -16.69
C GLU A 146 3.51 -5.74 -15.64
N ALA A 147 3.03 -6.89 -15.15
CA ALA A 147 3.79 -7.71 -14.23
C ALA A 147 5.17 -8.05 -14.80
N VAL A 148 6.25 -7.69 -14.08
CA VAL A 148 7.63 -7.99 -14.55
C VAL A 148 7.97 -9.48 -14.36
N LYS A 149 7.44 -10.08 -13.29
CA LYS A 149 7.61 -11.49 -12.92
C LYS A 149 6.27 -12.05 -12.45
N PRO A 150 6.05 -13.38 -12.51
CA PRO A 150 4.87 -13.99 -11.91
C PRO A 150 4.80 -13.70 -10.40
N HIS A 151 3.62 -13.26 -9.95
CA HIS A 151 3.29 -12.99 -8.55
C HIS A 151 1.76 -12.97 -8.37
N SER A 152 1.31 -12.90 -7.12
CA SER A 152 -0.09 -12.64 -6.78
C SER A 152 -0.22 -11.22 -6.24
N HIS A 153 -0.79 -10.33 -7.05
CA HIS A 153 -1.11 -8.98 -6.63
C HIS A 153 -2.50 -8.95 -6.00
N VAL A 154 -2.61 -8.38 -4.80
CA VAL A 154 -3.86 -8.27 -4.05
C VAL A 154 -4.07 -6.86 -3.53
N GLU A 155 -5.23 -6.28 -3.80
CA GLU A 155 -5.66 -5.01 -3.23
C GLU A 155 -6.90 -5.19 -2.35
N ILE A 156 -7.02 -4.35 -1.32
CA ILE A 156 -8.25 -4.18 -0.55
C ILE A 156 -8.80 -2.78 -0.82
N ARG A 157 -10.07 -2.69 -1.19
CA ARG A 157 -10.75 -1.44 -1.53
C ARG A 157 -12.05 -1.29 -0.74
N ASN A 158 -12.53 -0.06 -0.56
CA ASN A 158 -13.90 0.15 -0.09
C ASN A 158 -14.92 -0.30 -1.15
N HIS A 159 -16.18 -0.43 -0.75
CA HIS A 159 -17.27 -0.87 -1.62
C HIS A 159 -17.35 -0.10 -2.96
N ASP A 160 -17.18 1.22 -2.92
CA ASP A 160 -17.26 2.08 -4.11
C ASP A 160 -15.97 2.11 -4.94
N GLU A 161 -14.92 1.42 -4.48
CA GLU A 161 -13.58 1.44 -5.08
C GLU A 161 -13.06 2.88 -5.29
N THR A 162 -13.18 3.72 -4.27
CA THR A 162 -12.65 5.09 -4.24
C THR A 162 -11.45 5.25 -3.30
N ILE A 163 -11.23 4.26 -2.42
CA ILE A 163 -10.11 4.22 -1.47
C ILE A 163 -9.51 2.81 -1.49
N LEU A 164 -8.19 2.74 -1.63
CA LEU A 164 -7.41 1.54 -1.40
C LEU A 164 -6.88 1.53 0.03
N PHE A 165 -6.86 0.38 0.66
CA PHE A 165 -6.30 0.19 2.01
C PHE A 165 -5.10 -0.73 1.96
N ASP A 166 -4.17 -0.57 2.90
CA ASP A 166 -3.06 -1.50 3.10
C ASP A 166 -3.59 -2.90 3.40
N PRO A 167 -3.43 -3.88 2.49
CA PRO A 167 -3.91 -5.24 2.71
C PRO A 167 -3.29 -5.91 3.94
N LEU A 168 -2.13 -5.47 4.43
CA LEU A 168 -1.51 -6.01 5.65
C LEU A 168 -2.26 -5.64 6.94
N ASP A 169 -3.16 -4.66 6.90
CA ASP A 169 -4.08 -4.39 8.01
C ASP A 169 -5.21 -5.43 8.12
N PHE A 170 -5.41 -6.23 7.06
CA PHE A 170 -6.45 -7.27 6.98
C PHE A 170 -5.87 -8.69 6.95
N ILE A 171 -4.80 -8.88 6.16
CA ILE A 171 -4.15 -10.16 5.91
C ILE A 171 -3.00 -10.36 6.91
N LYS A 172 -3.18 -11.29 7.84
CA LYS A 172 -2.17 -11.57 8.86
C LYS A 172 -1.08 -12.49 8.30
N ILE A 173 0.10 -11.94 8.07
CA ILE A 173 1.32 -12.70 7.76
C ILE A 173 2.41 -12.46 8.81
N ASN A 174 3.24 -13.48 9.02
CA ASN A 174 4.38 -13.37 9.91
C ASN A 174 5.38 -12.32 9.38
N PRO A 175 5.89 -11.44 10.25
CA PRO A 175 6.92 -10.48 9.86
C PRO A 175 8.18 -11.23 9.40
N PRO A 176 8.74 -10.90 8.23
CA PRO A 176 10.00 -11.47 7.81
C PRO A 176 11.15 -10.84 8.60
N ASP A 177 12.25 -11.59 8.73
CA ASP A 177 13.49 -11.02 9.22
C ASP A 177 13.97 -9.92 8.28
N GLY A 178 14.20 -8.74 8.85
CA GLY A 178 14.55 -7.56 8.08
C GLY A 178 14.88 -6.39 8.97
N ASN A 179 15.47 -5.37 8.36
CA ASN A 179 15.86 -4.16 9.07
C ASN A 179 15.59 -2.93 8.21
N ILE A 180 15.13 -1.87 8.85
CA ILE A 180 15.01 -0.57 8.19
C ILE A 180 16.42 -0.03 7.90
N VAL A 181 16.63 0.44 6.68
CA VAL A 181 17.88 1.03 6.20
C VAL A 181 17.60 2.46 5.76
N LEU A 182 18.34 3.41 6.34
CA LEU A 182 18.48 4.75 5.76
C LEU A 182 19.69 4.70 4.83
N LYS A 183 19.43 4.73 3.52
CA LYS A 183 20.47 4.67 2.49
C LYS A 183 21.10 6.04 2.26
N GLU A 184 20.28 7.08 2.20
CA GLU A 184 20.72 8.46 1.96
C GLU A 184 19.88 9.43 2.78
N LEU A 185 20.52 10.40 3.41
CA LEU A 185 19.88 11.60 3.92
C LEU A 185 20.08 12.72 2.91
N ILE A 186 19.03 13.48 2.61
CA ILE A 186 19.06 14.57 1.65
C ILE A 186 18.55 15.84 2.34
N ILE A 187 19.36 16.89 2.31
CA ILE A 187 19.04 18.19 2.92
C ILE A 187 19.15 19.25 1.85
N ASN A 188 18.06 19.96 1.60
CA ASN A 188 17.96 20.96 0.53
C ASN A 188 18.41 20.43 -0.84
N GLY A 189 18.09 19.16 -1.14
CA GLY A 189 18.48 18.49 -2.39
C GLY A 189 19.92 17.98 -2.44
N LYS A 190 20.74 18.24 -1.41
CA LYS A 190 22.10 17.73 -1.30
C LYS A 190 22.12 16.41 -0.54
N LYS A 191 22.60 15.35 -1.18
CA LYS A 191 22.87 14.06 -0.53
C LYS A 191 24.01 14.22 0.48
N VAL A 192 23.81 13.70 1.69
CA VAL A 192 24.79 13.68 2.77
C VAL A 192 24.84 12.28 3.39
N GLU A 193 26.02 11.90 3.86
CA GLU A 193 26.16 10.67 4.66
C GLU A 193 25.55 10.89 6.05
N TYR A 194 24.69 9.97 6.47
CA TYR A 194 24.05 10.03 7.78
C TYR A 194 25.03 9.60 8.88
N HIS A 195 25.19 10.46 9.88
CA HIS A 195 25.83 10.14 11.14
C HIS A 195 24.94 10.60 12.29
N LYS A 196 24.80 9.74 13.30
CA LYS A 196 23.99 10.05 14.47
C LYS A 196 24.51 11.33 15.15
N ASP A 197 23.60 12.24 15.45
CA ASP A 197 23.83 13.51 16.15
C ASP A 197 24.75 14.51 15.41
N ALA A 198 25.13 14.22 14.17
CA ALA A 198 25.91 15.14 13.34
C ALA A 198 25.14 16.42 13.00
N VAL A 199 25.88 17.48 12.65
CA VAL A 199 25.33 18.77 12.26
C VAL A 199 25.42 18.92 10.75
N TYR A 200 24.29 19.14 10.11
CA TYR A 200 24.21 19.46 8.69
C TYR A 200 23.73 20.90 8.49
N THR A 201 24.05 21.49 7.35
CA THR A 201 23.62 22.84 7.02
C THR A 201 22.39 22.84 6.11
N PHE A 202 21.57 23.88 6.24
CA PHE A 202 20.46 24.13 5.32
C PHE A 202 20.27 25.62 5.09
N SER A 203 19.66 25.97 3.97
CA SER A 203 19.36 27.34 3.54
C SER A 203 17.86 27.56 3.35
N GLY A 204 17.43 28.82 3.21
CA GLY A 204 16.01 29.19 3.09
C GLY A 204 15.28 29.09 4.43
N GLU A 205 13.98 29.42 4.46
CA GLU A 205 13.20 29.58 5.70
C GLU A 205 12.99 28.25 6.46
N PHE A 206 12.60 27.19 5.75
CA PHE A 206 12.37 25.85 6.29
C PHE A 206 13.37 24.84 5.71
N PRO A 207 13.87 23.89 6.50
CA PRO A 207 14.71 22.82 5.98
C PRO A 207 13.90 21.87 5.10
N LYS A 208 14.43 21.51 3.92
CA LYS A 208 13.88 20.45 3.09
C LYS A 208 14.61 19.15 3.40
N ILE A 209 13.94 18.25 4.09
CA ILE A 209 14.52 16.98 4.54
C ILE A 209 13.88 15.85 3.75
N GLU A 210 14.69 15.04 3.09
CA GLU A 210 14.28 13.87 2.32
C GLU A 210 15.10 12.67 2.79
N ILE A 211 14.48 11.49 2.84
CA ILE A 211 15.17 10.25 3.23
C ILE A 211 14.98 9.17 2.17
N ASN A 212 16.08 8.58 1.72
CA ASN A 212 16.04 7.34 0.95
C ASN A 212 16.06 6.19 1.94
N SER A 213 14.90 5.58 2.21
CA SER A 213 14.77 4.57 3.25
C SER A 213 13.85 3.45 2.83
N TYR A 214 14.08 2.25 3.36
CA TYR A 214 13.29 1.06 3.04
C TYR A 214 13.48 -0.01 4.11
N LEU A 215 12.58 -0.97 4.18
CA LEU A 215 12.81 -2.22 4.89
C LEU A 215 13.59 -3.16 3.96
N LYS A 216 14.77 -3.60 4.38
CA LYS A 216 15.53 -4.63 3.68
C LYS A 216 15.18 -6.00 4.24
N VAL A 217 14.67 -6.89 3.38
CA VAL A 217 14.37 -8.30 3.69
C VAL A 217 15.17 -9.16 2.71
N ASN A 218 16.24 -9.80 3.17
CA ASN A 218 17.17 -10.51 2.30
C ASN A 218 17.67 -9.60 1.13
N SER A 219 17.38 -9.99 -0.11
CA SER A 219 17.66 -9.21 -1.33
C SER A 219 16.52 -8.26 -1.73
N ASN A 220 15.35 -8.37 -1.10
CA ASN A 220 14.17 -7.56 -1.42
C ASN A 220 14.17 -6.27 -0.61
N LEU A 221 13.63 -5.22 -1.22
CA LEU A 221 13.39 -3.94 -0.58
C LEU A 221 11.89 -3.73 -0.54
N LEU A 222 11.37 -3.45 0.64
CA LEU A 222 9.97 -3.11 0.86
C LEU A 222 9.85 -1.66 1.31
N GLY A 223 8.75 -1.03 0.96
CA GLY A 223 8.35 0.28 1.45
C GLY A 223 8.23 0.33 2.98
N LEU A 224 8.36 1.54 3.52
CA LEU A 224 7.97 1.85 4.91
C LEU A 224 6.45 2.08 4.97
N LYS A 225 5.86 1.84 6.14
CA LYS A 225 4.43 2.13 6.40
C LYS A 225 4.21 3.50 7.00
N GLU A 226 5.10 3.95 7.87
CA GLU A 226 4.91 5.21 8.60
C GLU A 226 6.24 5.95 8.82
N ILE A 227 6.20 7.27 8.69
CA ILE A 227 7.35 8.16 8.87
C ILE A 227 6.92 9.37 9.70
N LYS A 228 7.61 9.62 10.81
CA LYS A 228 7.39 10.80 11.67
C LYS A 228 8.64 11.65 11.72
N LEU A 229 8.49 12.93 11.41
CA LEU A 229 9.53 13.93 11.56
C LEU A 229 9.24 14.80 12.77
N TYR A 230 10.22 14.87 13.66
CA TYR A 230 10.22 15.78 14.79
C TYR A 230 11.31 16.82 14.62
N ILE A 231 10.98 18.07 14.92
CA ILE A 231 11.94 19.16 15.01
C ILE A 231 11.75 19.84 16.37
N ALA A 232 12.85 20.01 17.12
CA ALA A 232 12.83 20.53 18.48
C ALA A 232 11.79 19.80 19.37
N ASN A 233 11.77 18.46 19.27
CA ASN A 233 10.85 17.54 19.99
C ASN A 233 9.35 17.71 19.69
N LYS A 234 8.96 18.52 18.70
CA LYS A 234 7.58 18.63 18.24
C LYS A 234 7.39 17.78 16.99
N LEU A 235 6.26 17.07 16.88
CA LEU A 235 5.88 16.38 15.65
C LEU A 235 5.52 17.42 14.58
N VAL A 236 6.30 17.45 13.52
CA VAL A 236 6.16 18.45 12.44
C VAL A 236 5.55 17.84 11.19
N TYR A 237 5.88 16.58 10.89
CA TYR A 237 5.38 15.92 9.69
C TYR A 237 5.14 14.44 9.98
N HIS A 238 4.06 13.90 9.44
CA HIS A 238 3.68 12.51 9.67
C HIS A 238 3.04 11.93 8.43
N ILE A 239 3.67 10.90 7.88
CA ILE A 239 3.15 10.08 6.78
C ILE A 239 2.69 8.75 7.37
N ILE A 240 1.48 8.31 6.99
CA ILE A 240 0.99 6.94 7.18
C ILE A 240 0.50 6.45 5.82
N LEU A 241 0.97 5.27 5.40
CA LEU A 241 0.57 4.58 4.18
C LEU A 241 -0.39 3.43 4.54
N ASP A 242 -1.52 3.80 5.13
CA ASP A 242 -2.63 2.93 5.52
C ASP A 242 -3.75 2.92 4.48
N GLU A 243 -3.93 4.04 3.80
CA GLU A 243 -4.93 4.21 2.74
C GLU A 243 -4.45 5.17 1.65
N ILE A 244 -4.93 4.95 0.42
CA ILE A 244 -4.69 5.82 -0.74
C ILE A 244 -6.05 6.06 -1.43
N PRO A 245 -6.61 7.27 -1.35
CA PRO A 245 -7.71 7.67 -2.21
C PRO A 245 -7.33 7.60 -3.70
N LEU A 246 -8.25 7.14 -4.54
CA LEU A 246 -7.98 6.89 -5.95
C LEU A 246 -7.70 8.17 -6.76
N ASP A 247 -8.20 9.32 -6.31
CA ASP A 247 -7.93 10.63 -6.92
C ASP A 247 -6.48 11.12 -6.76
N ILE A 248 -5.74 10.54 -5.79
CA ILE A 248 -4.31 10.78 -5.59
C ILE A 248 -3.42 9.61 -6.01
N PHE A 249 -3.99 8.51 -6.50
CA PHE A 249 -3.25 7.30 -6.86
C PHE A 249 -2.09 7.58 -7.84
N TYR A 250 -2.34 8.40 -8.87
CA TYR A 250 -1.35 8.84 -9.86
C TYR A 250 -0.57 10.10 -9.47
N LYS A 251 -0.59 10.47 -8.18
CA LYS A 251 0.13 11.63 -7.64
C LYS A 251 1.18 11.21 -6.61
N PRO A 252 2.02 10.19 -6.84
CA PRO A 252 2.92 9.67 -5.80
C PRO A 252 3.94 10.70 -5.32
N TYR A 253 4.23 11.72 -6.13
CA TYR A 253 5.12 12.82 -5.78
C TYR A 253 4.60 13.75 -4.67
N ILE A 254 3.40 13.52 -4.13
CA ILE A 254 2.97 14.15 -2.88
C ILE A 254 3.90 13.76 -1.71
N ILE A 255 4.39 12.52 -1.68
CA ILE A 255 5.32 12.03 -0.65
C ILE A 255 6.65 11.55 -1.22
N TYR A 256 6.74 11.20 -2.50
CA TYR A 256 7.99 10.77 -3.13
C TYR A 256 8.69 11.89 -3.90
N THR A 257 10.01 11.78 -4.09
CA THR A 257 10.76 12.61 -5.04
C THR A 257 10.77 11.98 -6.44
N LYS A 258 11.12 12.75 -7.46
CA LYS A 258 11.24 12.26 -8.86
C LYS A 258 12.39 11.26 -9.05
N ASP A 259 13.35 11.26 -8.12
CA ASP A 259 14.50 10.35 -8.13
C ASP A 259 14.19 9.00 -7.46
N SER A 260 12.96 8.81 -6.98
CA SER A 260 12.52 7.53 -6.42
C SER A 260 12.48 6.46 -7.52
N ILE A 261 12.93 5.26 -7.19
CA ILE A 261 12.95 4.08 -8.06
C ILE A 261 12.60 2.84 -7.26
N ALA A 262 12.33 1.71 -7.93
CA ALA A 262 12.06 0.43 -7.27
C ALA A 262 13.20 -0.06 -6.34
N ALA A 263 14.42 0.49 -6.47
CA ALA A 263 15.58 0.17 -5.63
C ALA A 263 15.91 1.25 -4.57
N GLY A 264 15.01 2.20 -4.34
CA GLY A 264 15.19 3.29 -3.38
C GLY A 264 14.00 4.24 -3.36
N TYR A 265 13.27 4.23 -2.24
CA TYR A 265 12.14 5.10 -2.01
C TYR A 265 12.61 6.37 -1.31
N ILE A 266 12.52 7.51 -2.00
CA ILE A 266 12.96 8.80 -1.44
C ILE A 266 11.72 9.55 -0.97
N TYR A 267 11.50 9.52 0.34
CA TYR A 267 10.37 10.15 0.99
C TYR A 267 10.68 11.61 1.31
N LYS A 268 9.74 12.49 0.95
CA LYS A 268 9.70 13.90 1.34
C LYS A 268 9.23 14.00 2.78
N SER A 269 10.12 14.48 3.63
CA SER A 269 9.82 14.83 5.03
C SER A 269 9.84 16.35 5.18
N TYR A 270 9.14 17.09 4.31
CA TYR A 270 9.07 18.56 4.40
C TYR A 270 7.76 19.14 3.88
N TYR A 271 7.57 20.42 4.22
CA TYR A 271 6.41 21.23 3.87
C TYR A 271 6.12 21.29 2.36
N ARG A 272 4.85 21.06 2.00
CA ARG A 272 4.24 21.63 0.79
C ARG A 272 3.17 22.66 1.18
N LEU A 273 3.19 23.80 0.49
CA LEU A 273 2.27 24.94 0.68
C LEU A 273 0.79 24.56 0.53
N TYR A 274 0.49 23.47 -0.18
CA TYR A 274 -0.85 22.96 -0.41
C TYR A 274 -0.80 21.43 -0.34
N PRO A 275 -1.23 20.77 0.75
CA PRO A 275 -1.57 19.36 0.66
C PRO A 275 -2.79 19.27 -0.26
N GLU A 276 -2.59 18.91 -1.52
CA GLU A 276 -3.65 18.84 -2.54
C GLU A 276 -4.71 17.76 -2.27
N ALA A 277 -4.70 17.11 -1.10
CA ALA A 277 -5.73 16.17 -0.69
C ALA A 277 -5.89 16.18 0.83
N VAL A 278 -7.07 16.59 1.29
CA VAL A 278 -7.60 16.17 2.59
C VAL A 278 -7.87 14.67 2.48
N GLY A 279 -7.40 13.85 3.43
CA GLY A 279 -7.63 12.40 3.41
C GLY A 279 -6.53 11.54 2.76
N GLY A 280 -5.34 12.09 2.51
CA GLY A 280 -4.20 11.34 1.96
C GLY A 280 -3.23 10.77 3.00
N PRO A 281 -2.03 10.33 2.57
CA PRO A 281 -1.06 9.71 3.46
C PRO A 281 -0.38 10.70 4.44
N ILE A 282 -0.50 12.01 4.23
CA ILE A 282 0.07 13.04 5.12
C ILE A 282 -0.94 13.38 6.21
N LYS A 283 -0.74 12.87 7.43
CA LYS A 283 -1.65 13.05 8.57
C LYS A 283 -1.31 14.27 9.44
N VAL A 284 -0.05 14.73 9.42
CA VAL A 284 0.40 15.95 10.12
C VAL A 284 1.31 16.77 9.21
N ASN A 285 1.08 18.08 9.14
CA ASN A 285 1.97 19.04 8.48
C ASN A 285 2.00 20.39 9.24
N ASN A 286 2.84 20.46 10.26
CA ASN A 286 3.01 21.60 11.16
C ASN A 286 4.27 22.42 10.85
N PHE A 287 4.89 22.25 9.69
CA PHE A 287 6.07 23.04 9.28
C PHE A 287 5.87 24.55 9.42
N PRO A 288 4.72 25.14 9.03
CA PRO A 288 4.48 26.59 9.20
C PRO A 288 4.51 27.08 10.65
N THR A 289 4.42 26.18 11.63
CA THR A 289 4.44 26.51 13.06
C THR A 289 5.85 26.56 13.66
N LEU A 290 6.88 26.21 12.86
CA LEU A 290 8.26 26.24 13.32
C LEU A 290 8.73 27.68 13.54
N ASN A 291 9.46 27.89 14.64
CA ASN A 291 10.15 29.16 14.87
C ASN A 291 11.35 29.28 13.92
N THR A 292 11.18 30.06 12.85
CA THR A 292 12.18 30.22 11.80
C THR A 292 13.36 31.09 12.22
N ASN A 293 13.26 31.85 13.32
CA ASN A 293 14.36 32.64 13.88
C ASN A 293 15.47 31.78 14.52
N LEU A 294 15.22 30.49 14.74
CA LEU A 294 16.26 29.59 15.24
C LEU A 294 17.29 29.31 14.15
N ALA A 295 18.56 29.41 14.52
CA ALA A 295 19.69 29.03 13.68
C ALA A 295 20.03 27.54 13.82
N PHE A 296 19.48 26.85 14.81
CA PHE A 296 19.79 25.45 15.12
C PHE A 296 18.54 24.66 15.48
N PHE A 297 18.44 23.44 14.94
CA PHE A 297 17.30 22.55 15.15
C PHE A 297 17.79 21.14 15.43
N GLN A 298 17.30 20.53 16.51
CA GLN A 298 17.41 19.09 16.68
C GLN A 298 16.34 18.41 15.81
N VAL A 299 16.74 17.42 15.02
CA VAL A 299 15.88 16.63 14.16
C VAL A 299 15.88 15.18 14.60
N ARG A 300 14.69 14.59 14.61
CA ARG A 300 14.51 13.16 14.87
C ARG A 300 13.50 12.61 13.87
N ILE A 301 13.87 11.55 13.17
CA ILE A 301 13.01 10.84 12.23
C ILE A 301 12.74 9.46 12.77
N GLU A 302 11.48 9.12 12.98
CA GLU A 302 11.05 7.75 13.23
C GLU A 302 10.50 7.15 11.95
N THR A 303 10.91 5.93 11.66
CA THR A 303 10.45 5.14 10.52
C THR A 303 9.88 3.83 11.05
N TYR A 304 8.79 3.38 10.46
CA TYR A 304 8.12 2.13 10.82
C TYR A 304 7.90 1.31 9.55
N ASP A 305 8.21 0.03 9.64
CA ASP A 305 7.92 -0.92 8.58
C ASP A 305 6.45 -1.39 8.64
N PRO A 306 5.99 -2.21 7.67
CA PRO A 306 4.60 -2.67 7.65
C PRO A 306 4.15 -3.46 8.88
N TRP A 307 5.08 -4.00 9.67
CA TRP A 307 4.79 -4.75 10.90
C TRP A 307 5.02 -3.92 12.17
N GLY A 308 5.24 -2.60 12.04
CA GLY A 308 5.40 -1.69 13.17
C GLY A 308 6.79 -1.70 13.82
N ARG A 309 7.79 -2.38 13.24
CA ARG A 309 9.17 -2.28 13.74
C ARG A 309 9.70 -0.88 13.49
N LYS A 310 10.20 -0.26 14.55
CA LYS A 310 10.67 1.13 14.53
C LYS A 310 12.18 1.22 14.31
N LYS A 311 12.62 2.20 13.52
CA LYS A 311 13.99 2.71 13.53
C LYS A 311 14.01 4.23 13.61
N GLU A 312 14.91 4.74 14.44
CA GLU A 312 15.06 6.17 14.70
C GLU A 312 16.40 6.70 14.17
N PHE A 313 16.36 7.90 13.61
CA PHE A 313 17.52 8.65 13.13
C PHE A 313 17.52 10.04 13.77
N SER A 314 18.61 10.43 14.43
CA SER A 314 18.75 11.74 15.08
C SER A 314 19.94 12.49 14.50
N PHE A 315 19.75 13.78 14.23
CA PHE A 315 20.79 14.69 13.75
C PHE A 315 20.40 16.13 14.06
N ASN A 316 21.28 17.05 13.74
CA ASN A 316 21.10 18.48 13.97
C ASN A 316 21.18 19.24 12.65
N LEU A 317 20.41 20.33 12.55
CA LEU A 317 20.45 21.26 11.44
C LEU A 317 20.91 22.63 11.89
N LYS A 318 21.84 23.23 11.14
CA LYS A 318 22.29 24.59 11.31
C LYS A 318 21.91 25.41 10.08
N ARG A 319 21.25 26.54 10.27
CA ARG A 319 20.93 27.48 9.19
C ARG A 319 22.21 28.16 8.71
N GLU A 320 22.41 28.19 7.39
CA GLU A 320 23.42 29.03 6.76
C GLU A 320 22.98 30.49 6.92
N MET A 321 23.82 31.31 7.55
CA MET A 321 23.56 32.73 7.77
C MET A 321 23.78 33.54 6.50
#